data_AF-A0ABD3QCB3-F1
#
_entry.id   AF-A0ABD3QCB3-F1
#
_cell.length_a   1.000
_cell.length_b   1.000
_cell.length_c   1.000
_cell.angle_alpha   90.00
_cell.angle_beta   90.00
_cell.angle_gamma   90.00
#
_symmetry.space_group_name_H-M   'P 1'
#
loop_
_entity.id
_entity.type
_entity.pdbx_description
1 polymer ?
#
loop_
_entity_poly.entity_id
_entity_poly.type
_entity_poly.pdbx_seq_one_letter_code
_entity_poly.pdbx_strand_id
1 'polypeptide(L)' 'MNLLLEDVKEMWTEFSKGGKGKKRGTSINKDRYVSKMFLRGDSVILVVSNPAALASGASS' A
#
# COMPACT_ATOMS: atom_id res chain seq x y z
N MET A 1 10.55 -1.81 -13.61
CA MET A 1 10.51 -3.16 -13.04
C MET A 1 9.06 -3.56 -12.82
N ASN A 2 8.52 -4.58 -13.49
CA ASN A 2 7.15 -5.03 -13.21
C ASN A 2 7.15 -5.99 -12.01
N LEU A 3 6.04 -6.02 -11.26
CA LEU A 3 5.89 -6.84 -10.06
C LEU A 3 4.62 -7.69 -10.16
N LEU A 4 4.73 -8.96 -9.79
CA LEU A 4 3.60 -9.83 -9.50
C LEU A 4 3.60 -10.07 -8.00
N LEU A 5 2.50 -9.73 -7.33
CA LEU A 5 2.35 -9.78 -5.89
C LEU A 5 1.17 -10.68 -5.51
N GLU A 6 1.32 -11.41 -4.41
CA GLU A 6 0.28 -12.26 -3.82
C GLU A 6 0.01 -11.81 -2.39
N ASP A 7 -1.20 -12.05 -1.88
CA ASP A 7 -1.64 -11.70 -0.51
C ASP A 7 -1.38 -10.24 -0.13
N VAL A 8 -1.79 -9.32 -1.02
CA VAL A 8 -1.52 -7.89 -0.90
C VAL A 8 -2.54 -7.22 0.01
N LYS A 9 -2.05 -6.37 0.92
CA LYS A 9 -2.85 -5.36 1.61
C LYS A 9 -2.50 -3.97 1.10
N GLU A 10 -3.37 -3.39 0.31
CA GLU A 10 -3.26 -1.99 -0.12
C GLU A 10 -3.81 -1.07 0.96
N MET A 11 -3.14 0.06 1.20
CA MET A 11 -3.54 1.05 2.20
C MET A 11 -3.43 2.46 1.62
N TRP A 12 -4.45 3.29 1.83
CA TRP A 12 -4.44 4.69 1.43
C TRP A 12 -5.28 5.53 2.39
N THR A 13 -5.08 6.84 2.35
CA THR A 13 -5.86 7.80 3.13
C THR A 13 -6.70 8.65 2.21
N GLU A 14 -8.01 8.69 2.44
CA GLU A 14 -8.91 9.63 1.80
C GLU A 14 -9.14 10.83 2.71
N PHE A 15 -9.25 12.02 2.12
CA PHE A 15 -9.67 13.21 2.85
C PHE A 15 -11.12 13.50 2.50
N SER A 16 -12.00 13.57 3.50
CA SER A 16 -13.38 13.98 3.25
C SER A 16 -13.41 15.40 2.70
N LYS A 17 -14.42 15.71 1.88
CA LYS A 17 -14.69 17.11 1.51
C LYS A 17 -15.21 17.81 2.77
N GLY A 18 -14.43 18.75 3.29
CA GLY A 18 -14.86 19.55 4.44
C GLY A 18 -16.16 20.30 4.13
N GLY A 19 -17.02 20.47 5.14
CA GLY A 19 -18.21 21.33 5.01
C GLY A 19 -17.82 22.77 4.62
N LYS A 20 -18.79 23.52 4.08
CA LYS A 20 -18.61 24.90 3.58
C LYS A 20 -17.84 25.75 4.61
N GLY A 21 -16.62 26.16 4.26
CA GLY A 21 -15.74 27.00 5.09
C GLY A 21 -14.57 26.31 5.80
N LYS A 22 -14.42 24.97 5.75
CA LYS A 22 -13.25 24.27 6.31
C LYS A 22 -12.22 23.88 5.23
N LYS A 23 -10.96 24.25 5.45
CA LYS A 23 -9.83 24.09 4.50
C LYS A 23 -9.35 22.65 4.28
N ARG A 24 -9.74 21.68 5.13
CA ARG A 24 -9.41 20.25 4.96
C ARG A 24 -10.42 19.40 5.73
N GLY A 25 -10.96 18.35 5.11
CA GLY A 25 -11.80 17.39 5.83
C GLY A 25 -10.97 16.34 6.57
N THR A 26 -11.67 15.50 7.32
CA THR A 26 -11.07 14.44 8.15
C THR A 26 -10.37 13.41 7.26
N SER A 27 -9.18 12.98 7.67
CA SER A 27 -8.46 11.86 7.05
C SER A 27 -9.07 10.53 7.48
N ILE A 28 -9.39 9.69 6.52
CA ILE A 28 -9.96 8.36 6.71
C ILE A 28 -8.99 7.36 6.09
N ASN A 29 -8.42 6.48 6.91
CA ASN A 29 -7.58 5.40 6.43
C ASN A 29 -8.44 4.26 5.90
N LYS A 30 -8.09 3.74 4.73
CA LYS A 30 -8.73 2.61 4.10
C LYS A 30 -7.71 1.53 3.79
N ASP A 31 -8.17 0.30 3.85
CA ASP A 31 -7.42 -0.86 3.42
C ASP A 31 -8.25 -1.75 2.51
N ARG A 32 -7.55 -2.44 1.60
CA ARG A 32 -8.12 -3.44 0.71
C ARG A 32 -7.19 -4.65 0.63
N TYR A 33 -7.77 -5.84 0.76
CA TYR A 33 -7.06 -7.09 0.52
C TYR A 33 -7.27 -7.55 -0.92
N VAL A 34 -6.18 -7.95 -1.57
CA VAL A 34 -6.16 -8.44 -2.95
C VAL A 34 -5.31 -9.71 -2.99
N SER A 35 -5.91 -10.83 -3.38
CA SER A 35 -5.23 -12.13 -3.39
C SER A 35 -4.07 -12.20 -4.39
N LYS A 36 -4.22 -11.58 -5.58
CA LYS A 36 -3.17 -11.48 -6.59
C LYS A 36 -3.23 -10.13 -7.32
N MET A 37 -2.08 -9.50 -7.49
CA MET A 37 -1.96 -8.18 -8.12
C MET A 37 -0.75 -8.12 -9.05
N PHE A 38 -0.96 -7.66 -10.28
CA PHE A 38 0.11 -7.28 -11.18
C PHE A 38 0.29 -5.76 -11.14
N LEU A 39 1.50 -5.29 -10.83
CA LEU A 39 1.84 -3.87 -10.78
C LEU A 39 2.90 -3.55 -11.83
N ARG A 40 2.62 -2.51 -12.62
CA ARG A 40 3.52 -2.02 -13.65
C ARG A 40 4.63 -1.18 -13.02
N GLY A 41 5.82 -1.25 -13.59
CA GLY A 41 7.02 -0.70 -12.96
C GLY A 41 7.21 0.80 -12.95
N ASP A 42 6.53 1.54 -13.82
CA ASP A 42 6.59 3.00 -13.86
C ASP A 42 5.85 3.66 -12.70
N SER A 43 4.87 2.98 -12.09
CA SER A 43 4.15 3.47 -10.90
C SER A 43 4.89 3.23 -9.57
N VAL A 44 6.03 2.55 -9.58
CA VAL A 44 6.78 2.20 -8.36
C VAL A 44 7.88 3.23 -8.10
N ILE A 45 7.82 3.90 -6.95
CA ILE A 45 8.80 4.94 -6.57
C ILE A 45 9.85 4.37 -5.61
N LEU A 46 9.43 3.62 -4.59
CA LEU A 46 10.30 3.06 -3.56
C LEU A 46 9.86 1.64 -3.22
N VAL A 47 10.84 0.75 -3.04
CA VAL A 47 10.63 -0.60 -2.52
C VAL A 47 11.43 -0.73 -1.24
N VAL A 48 10.76 -1.19 -0.16
CA VAL A 48 11.38 -1.43 1.14
C VAL A 48 11.20 -2.91 1.48
N SER A 49 12.31 -3.65 1.54
CA SER A 49 12.30 -5.07 1.91
C SER A 49 12.19 -5.21 3.43
N ASN A 50 11.23 -6.00 3.90
CA ASN A 50 11.08 -6.27 5.33
C ASN A 50 12.22 -7.19 5.83
N PRO A 51 13.12 -6.73 6.71
CA PRO A 51 14.24 -7.53 7.19
C PRO A 51 13.80 -8.75 8.02
N ALA A 52 12.63 -8.69 8.69
CA ALA A 52 12.12 -9.82 9.46
C ALA A 52 11.69 -11.00 8.57
N ALA A 53 11.19 -10.72 7.36
CA ALA A 53 10.84 -11.76 6.39
C ALA A 53 12.07 -12.45 5.78
N LEU A 54 13.20 -11.73 5.70
CA LEU A 54 14.48 -12.28 5.24
C LEU A 54 15.08 -13.23 6.28
N ALA A 55 14.91 -12.93 7.58
CA ALA A 55 15.41 -13.78 8.65
C ALA A 55 14.69 -15.14 8.73
N SER A 56 13.39 -15.21 8.39
CA SER A 56 12.63 -16.45 8.37
C SER A 56 12.87 -17.34 7.14
N GLY A 57 13.45 -16.79 6.07
CA GLY A 57 13.86 -17.56 4.88
C GLY A 57 15.26 -18.17 4.96
N ALA A 58 16.03 -17.87 6.02
CA ALA A 58 17.37 -18.40 6.23
C ALA A 58 17.40 -19.73 6.99
N SER A 59 16.23 -20.31 7.32
CA SER A 59 16.09 -21.57 8.06
C SER A 59 15.47 -22.71 7.24
N SER A 60 15.48 -22.63 5.90
CA SER A 60 15.06 -23.71 5.00
C SER A 60 16.18 -24.12 4.06
#